data_AF-A0A969ZYW1-F1
#
_entry.id   AF-A0A969ZYW1-F1
#
_cell.length_a   1.000
_cell.length_b   1.000
_cell.length_c   1.000
_cell.angle_alpha   90.00
_cell.angle_beta   90.00
_cell.angle_gamma   90.00
#
_symmetry.space_group_name_H-M   'P 1'
#
loop_
_entity.id
_entity.type
_entity.pdbx_description
1 polymer ?
#
loop_
_entity_poly.entity_id
_entity_poly.type
_entity_poly.pdbx_seq_one_letter_code
_entity_poly.pdbx_strand_id
1 'polypeptide(L)'
;MDRQRLMKYLDDNRERMVEDLCDFVRIPSVSDDSVQVRRALDFALELGRKLGFKAESVLGGQVGVIEEGEGPETLGILSHVDVVPPGDLTVWKTPPFEPTIQNDALYGRGTLDDKGAIIASLYAMKAVKERGVPFKKKVQLILGTQEEVEWTDMQVYVQSFPLPDYGFTPDGEFPICNIEKGVMDVEMLFPIEENPGEGLFLTAIDGGTA
;
A
#
# COMPACT_ATOMS: atom_id res chain seq x y z
N MET A 1 -15.72 -24.43 7.38
CA MET A 1 -15.41 -22.99 7.23
C MET A 1 -16.64 -22.34 6.64
N ASP A 2 -17.31 -21.42 7.35
CA ASP A 2 -18.52 -20.75 6.83
C ASP A 2 -18.12 -19.63 5.86
N ARG A 3 -17.62 -20.06 4.70
CA ARG A 3 -17.20 -19.17 3.60
C ARG A 3 -18.35 -18.31 3.12
N GLN A 4 -19.58 -18.83 3.16
CA GLN A 4 -20.76 -18.14 2.67
C GLN A 4 -21.07 -16.89 3.49
N ARG A 5 -20.98 -16.97 4.82
CA ARG A 5 -21.16 -15.79 5.69
C ARG A 5 -20.09 -14.73 5.49
N LEU A 6 -18.83 -15.14 5.25
CA LEU A 6 -17.73 -14.22 4.93
C LEU A 6 -17.98 -13.48 3.61
N MET A 7 -18.27 -14.21 2.55
CA MET A 7 -18.56 -13.62 1.24
C MET A 7 -19.76 -12.69 1.32
N LYS A 8 -20.83 -13.10 2.03
CA LYS A 8 -22.01 -12.26 2.23
C LYS A 8 -21.66 -10.93 2.91
N TYR A 9 -20.83 -10.94 3.95
CA TYR A 9 -20.40 -9.70 4.59
C TYR A 9 -19.68 -8.77 3.60
N LEU A 10 -18.79 -9.30 2.77
CA LEU A 10 -18.05 -8.52 1.77
C LEU A 10 -18.98 -7.99 0.69
N ASP A 11 -19.90 -8.81 0.18
CA ASP A 11 -20.90 -8.42 -0.81
C ASP A 11 -21.81 -7.31 -0.27
N ASP A 12 -22.30 -7.46 0.97
CA ASP A 12 -23.15 -6.47 1.64
C ASP A 12 -22.41 -5.14 1.93
N ASN A 13 -21.08 -5.14 1.96
CA ASN A 13 -20.24 -3.95 2.21
C ASN A 13 -19.50 -3.45 0.96
N ARG A 14 -19.73 -4.03 -0.23
CA ARG A 14 -18.98 -3.71 -1.44
C ARG A 14 -19.01 -2.22 -1.79
N GLU A 15 -20.19 -1.61 -1.72
CA GLU A 15 -20.35 -0.17 -2.01
C GLU A 15 -19.52 0.68 -1.06
N ARG A 16 -19.57 0.36 0.25
CA ARG A 16 -18.81 1.05 1.27
C ARG A 16 -17.29 0.86 1.11
N MET A 17 -16.84 -0.33 0.73
CA MET A 17 -15.43 -0.58 0.42
C MET A 17 -14.95 0.30 -0.73
N VAL A 18 -15.76 0.44 -1.78
CA VAL A 18 -15.45 1.30 -2.92
C VAL A 18 -15.44 2.77 -2.51
N GLU A 19 -16.39 3.21 -1.67
CA GLU A 19 -16.44 4.58 -1.13
C GLU A 19 -15.21 4.90 -0.27
N ASP A 20 -14.86 4.01 0.68
CA ASP A 20 -13.67 4.18 1.53
C ASP A 20 -12.39 4.24 0.67
N LEU A 21 -12.28 3.40 -0.37
CA LEU A 21 -11.16 3.45 -1.31
C LEU A 21 -11.14 4.76 -2.10
N CYS A 22 -12.29 5.25 -2.57
CA CYS A 22 -12.37 6.55 -3.23
C CYS A 22 -11.89 7.67 -2.30
N ASP A 23 -12.37 7.70 -1.06
CA ASP A 23 -11.92 8.69 -0.07
C ASP A 23 -10.42 8.59 0.22
N PHE A 24 -9.87 7.37 0.22
CA PHE A 24 -8.45 7.15 0.42
C PHE A 24 -7.60 7.64 -0.77
N VAL A 25 -8.07 7.40 -2.00
CA VAL A 25 -7.43 7.83 -3.25
C VAL A 25 -7.44 9.36 -3.40
N ARG A 26 -8.44 10.05 -2.85
CA ARG A 26 -8.49 11.53 -2.81
C ARG A 26 -7.37 12.16 -2.00
N ILE A 27 -6.64 11.39 -1.19
CA ILE A 27 -5.46 11.87 -0.45
C ILE A 27 -4.23 11.64 -1.34
N PRO A 28 -3.62 12.70 -1.91
CA PRO A 28 -2.46 12.55 -2.79
C PRO A 28 -1.18 12.30 -1.99
N SER A 29 -1.06 11.12 -1.39
CA SER A 29 0.07 10.69 -0.55
C SER A 29 1.32 10.34 -1.36
N VAL A 30 1.73 11.24 -2.24
CA VAL A 30 2.98 11.08 -3.00
C VAL A 30 4.15 11.02 -2.00
N SER A 31 5.07 10.08 -2.16
CA SER A 31 6.05 9.71 -1.12
C SER A 31 6.97 10.85 -0.65
N ASP A 32 7.19 11.87 -1.49
CA ASP A 32 7.94 13.08 -1.13
C ASP A 32 7.11 14.12 -0.35
N ASP A 33 5.78 14.00 -0.33
CA ASP A 33 4.86 14.83 0.45
C ASP A 33 4.50 14.13 1.78
N SER A 34 5.42 14.24 2.74
CA SER A 34 5.26 13.70 4.09
C SER A 34 3.96 14.13 4.80
N VAL A 35 3.39 15.29 4.46
CA VAL A 35 2.12 15.76 5.04
C VAL A 35 0.96 14.92 4.50
N GLN A 36 0.92 14.66 3.19
CA GLN A 36 -0.13 13.84 2.60
C GLN A 36 0.03 12.36 2.93
N VAL A 37 1.25 11.85 2.98
CA VAL A 37 1.55 10.50 3.45
C VAL A 37 1.07 10.31 4.89
N ARG A 38 1.34 11.27 5.78
CA ARG A 38 0.82 11.26 7.15
C ARG A 38 -0.71 11.25 7.19
N ARG A 39 -1.36 12.09 6.38
CA ARG A 39 -2.83 12.12 6.27
C ARG A 39 -3.41 10.80 5.78
N ALA A 40 -2.75 10.14 4.84
CA ALA A 40 -3.13 8.82 4.33
C ALA A 40 -2.99 7.74 5.42
N LEU A 41 -1.89 7.76 6.18
CA LEU A 41 -1.71 6.87 7.32
C LEU A 41 -2.81 7.08 8.38
N ASP A 42 -3.09 8.34 8.73
CA ASP A 42 -4.13 8.69 9.70
C ASP A 42 -5.52 8.25 9.24
N PHE A 43 -5.82 8.39 7.93
CA PHE A 43 -7.06 7.90 7.33
C PHE A 43 -7.21 6.38 7.53
N ALA A 44 -6.20 5.60 7.16
CA ALA A 44 -6.24 4.14 7.28
C ALA A 44 -6.39 3.68 8.75
N LEU A 45 -5.65 4.31 9.67
CA LEU A 45 -5.75 4.02 11.10
C LEU A 45 -7.15 4.36 11.64
N GLU A 46 -7.71 5.51 11.26
CA GLU A 46 -9.04 5.92 11.69
C GLU A 46 -10.13 4.99 11.14
N LEU A 47 -10.02 4.56 9.88
CA LEU A 47 -10.90 3.54 9.32
C LEU A 47 -10.79 2.23 10.11
N GLY A 48 -9.56 1.80 10.45
CA GLY A 48 -9.33 0.65 11.32
C GLY A 48 -10.06 0.77 12.67
N ARG A 49 -9.98 1.92 13.34
CA ARG A 49 -10.71 2.18 14.60
C ARG A 49 -12.22 2.14 14.40
N LYS A 50 -12.75 2.74 13.33
CA LYS A 50 -14.18 2.72 12.99
C LYS A 50 -14.70 1.30 12.73
N LEU A 51 -13.87 0.43 12.17
CA LEU A 51 -14.18 -0.99 11.99
C LEU A 51 -14.05 -1.80 13.30
N GLY A 52 -13.53 -1.18 14.35
CA GLY A 52 -13.44 -1.71 15.70
C GLY A 52 -12.12 -2.41 16.01
N PHE A 53 -11.05 -2.12 15.28
CA PHE A 53 -9.71 -2.66 15.53
C PHE A 53 -8.91 -1.76 16.46
N LYS A 54 -7.86 -2.32 17.07
CA LYS A 54 -6.82 -1.51 17.71
C LYS A 54 -5.92 -0.96 16.61
N ALA A 55 -5.86 0.36 16.45
CA ALA A 55 -5.07 1.00 15.40
C ALA A 55 -4.25 2.16 15.95
N GLU A 56 -2.93 2.07 15.77
CA GLU A 56 -1.95 2.99 16.34
C GLU A 56 -0.90 3.38 15.31
N SER A 57 -0.41 4.60 15.44
CA SER A 57 0.78 5.03 14.71
C SER A 57 1.99 4.93 15.61
N VAL A 58 3.07 4.35 15.10
CA VAL A 58 4.29 4.07 15.86
C VAL A 58 5.49 4.73 15.18
N LEU A 59 6.64 4.71 15.87
CA LEU A 59 7.93 5.19 15.33
C LEU A 59 7.90 6.63 14.81
N GLY A 60 7.24 7.53 15.56
CA GLY A 60 7.11 8.93 15.17
C GLY A 60 6.24 9.16 13.94
N GLY A 61 5.48 8.13 13.52
CA GLY A 61 4.54 8.24 12.44
C GLY A 61 4.95 7.62 11.11
N GLN A 62 6.07 6.88 11.11
CA GLN A 62 6.58 6.17 9.94
C GLN A 62 5.81 4.88 9.66
N VAL A 63 5.16 4.30 10.67
CA VAL A 63 4.43 3.04 10.53
C VAL A 63 3.08 3.13 11.23
N GLY A 64 2.06 2.57 10.58
CA GLY A 64 0.76 2.29 11.17
C GLY A 64 0.62 0.81 11.48
N VAL A 65 -0.02 0.49 12.59
CA VAL A 65 -0.26 -0.90 13.00
C VAL A 65 -1.73 -1.04 13.38
N ILE A 66 -2.44 -1.94 12.69
CA ILE A 66 -3.84 -2.27 12.93
C ILE A 66 -3.94 -3.74 13.35
N GLU A 67 -4.38 -3.99 14.57
CA GLU A 67 -4.35 -5.31 15.21
C GLU A 67 -5.73 -5.82 15.59
N GLU A 68 -5.88 -7.15 15.53
CA GLU A 68 -7.02 -7.89 16.06
C GLU A 68 -6.57 -9.26 16.60
N GLY A 69 -7.28 -9.76 17.61
CA GLY A 69 -6.99 -11.04 18.22
C GLY A 69 -5.80 -11.02 19.18
N GLU A 70 -5.55 -12.19 19.76
CA GLU A 70 -4.49 -12.42 20.76
C GLU A 70 -3.84 -13.78 20.47
N GLY A 71 -2.64 -13.99 21.02
CA GLY A 71 -1.94 -15.26 20.94
C GLY A 71 -0.42 -15.10 20.85
N PRO A 72 0.33 -16.21 20.98
CA PRO A 72 1.79 -16.19 20.91
C PRO A 72 2.31 -16.05 19.47
N GLU A 73 1.50 -16.42 18.47
CA GLU A 73 1.86 -16.32 17.05
C GLU A 73 1.15 -15.11 16.40
N THR A 74 1.86 -14.44 15.50
CA THR A 74 1.38 -13.29 14.72
C THR A 74 1.33 -13.59 13.22
N LEU A 75 0.22 -13.25 12.58
CA LEU A 75 0.09 -13.14 11.13
C LEU A 75 0.21 -11.67 10.73
N GLY A 76 1.28 -11.33 10.01
CA GLY A 76 1.51 -10.02 9.42
C GLY A 76 0.88 -9.90 8.03
N ILE A 77 0.28 -8.75 7.76
CA ILE A 77 -0.13 -8.31 6.44
C ILE A 77 0.64 -7.00 6.22
N LEU A 78 1.55 -6.97 5.25
CA LEU A 78 2.36 -5.77 4.97
C LEU A 78 1.79 -5.05 3.75
N SER A 79 1.57 -3.74 3.87
CA SER A 79 1.09 -2.84 2.83
C SER A 79 1.69 -1.44 3.04
N HIS A 80 1.45 -0.49 2.14
CA HIS A 80 1.93 0.88 2.26
C HIS A 80 0.89 1.93 1.83
N VAL A 81 1.02 3.15 2.35
CA VAL A 81 0.05 4.24 2.12
C VAL A 81 0.55 5.33 1.17
N ASP A 82 1.86 5.40 0.96
CA ASP A 82 2.48 6.30 0.00
C ASP A 82 2.28 5.79 -1.43
N VAL A 83 2.42 6.67 -2.41
CA VAL A 83 2.22 6.36 -3.83
C VAL A 83 3.26 7.07 -4.68
N VAL A 84 3.59 6.51 -5.85
CA VAL A 84 4.40 7.26 -6.83
C VAL A 84 3.69 8.53 -7.34
N PRO A 85 4.46 9.53 -7.83
CA PRO A 85 3.93 10.65 -8.58
C PRO A 85 3.03 10.20 -9.76
N PRO A 86 2.01 10.99 -10.14
CA PRO A 86 1.13 10.62 -11.25
C PRO A 86 1.81 10.68 -12.63
N GLY A 87 3.01 11.25 -12.73
CA GLY A 87 3.70 11.48 -13.99
C GLY A 87 3.01 12.56 -14.84
N ASP A 88 3.04 12.40 -16.16
CA ASP A 88 2.46 13.36 -17.10
C ASP A 88 0.92 13.36 -17.03
N LEU A 89 0.34 14.45 -16.54
CA LEU A 89 -1.11 14.60 -16.41
C LEU A 89 -1.85 14.59 -17.76
N THR A 90 -1.17 14.83 -18.89
CA THR A 90 -1.80 14.83 -20.22
C THR A 90 -2.14 13.44 -20.74
N VAL A 91 -1.50 12.38 -20.20
CA VAL A 91 -1.81 10.99 -20.58
C VAL A 91 -2.94 10.38 -19.74
N TRP A 92 -3.34 11.04 -18.65
CA TRP A 92 -4.45 10.62 -17.80
C TRP A 92 -5.79 10.92 -18.47
N LYS A 93 -6.68 9.92 -18.51
CA LYS A 93 -8.08 10.09 -19.00
C LYS A 93 -9.01 10.61 -17.91
N THR A 94 -8.65 10.40 -16.65
CA THR A 94 -9.36 10.85 -15.44
C THR A 94 -8.32 11.43 -14.48
N PRO A 95 -8.61 12.49 -13.69
CA PRO A 95 -7.59 13.05 -12.81
C PRO A 95 -7.11 12.01 -11.78
N PRO A 96 -5.79 11.92 -11.51
CA PRO A 96 -5.20 10.81 -10.75
C PRO A 96 -5.72 10.70 -9.32
N PHE A 97 -6.04 11.82 -8.68
CA PHE A 97 -6.54 11.86 -7.29
C PHE A 97 -8.03 12.22 -7.22
N GLU A 98 -8.75 12.16 -8.34
CA GLU A 98 -10.21 12.24 -8.40
C GLU A 98 -10.75 10.87 -8.82
N PRO A 99 -11.02 9.97 -7.84
CA PRO A 99 -11.41 8.59 -8.11
C PRO A 99 -12.61 8.55 -9.04
N THR A 100 -12.45 7.87 -10.17
CA THR A 100 -13.47 7.80 -11.23
C THR A 100 -13.82 6.35 -11.51
N ILE A 101 -15.10 6.00 -11.39
CA ILE A 101 -15.58 4.65 -11.73
C ILE A 101 -16.05 4.66 -13.18
N GLN A 102 -15.45 3.81 -14.01
CA GLN A 102 -15.83 3.64 -15.41
C GLN A 102 -15.65 2.17 -15.81
N ASN A 103 -16.62 1.59 -16.52
CA ASN A 103 -16.56 0.19 -17.00
C ASN A 103 -16.20 -0.83 -15.90
N ASP A 104 -16.85 -0.70 -14.73
CA ASP A 104 -16.60 -1.53 -13.54
C ASP A 104 -15.18 -1.49 -12.96
N ALA A 105 -14.36 -0.54 -13.39
CA ALA A 105 -13.05 -0.26 -12.82
C ALA A 105 -13.04 1.09 -12.09
N LEU A 106 -12.29 1.14 -10.98
CA LEU A 106 -11.99 2.39 -10.28
C LEU A 106 -10.62 2.91 -10.76
N TYR A 107 -10.62 4.08 -11.36
CA TYR A 107 -9.41 4.75 -11.84
C TYR A 107 -8.96 5.81 -10.82
N GLY A 108 -7.68 5.76 -10.47
CA GLY A 108 -7.00 6.72 -9.61
C GLY A 108 -5.63 6.20 -9.18
N ARG A 109 -4.67 7.10 -8.93
CA ARG A 109 -3.36 6.76 -8.38
C ARG A 109 -3.53 6.21 -6.96
N GLY A 110 -2.88 5.09 -6.67
CA GLY A 110 -3.01 4.40 -5.39
C GLY A 110 -4.06 3.29 -5.37
N THR A 111 -4.91 3.16 -6.40
CA THR A 111 -6.06 2.25 -6.37
C THR A 111 -5.65 0.78 -6.29
N LEU A 112 -4.69 0.36 -7.11
CA LEU A 112 -4.15 -1.00 -7.10
C LEU A 112 -2.97 -1.15 -6.15
N ASP A 113 -2.13 -0.12 -6.09
CA ASP A 113 -0.81 -0.08 -5.46
C ASP A 113 -0.77 1.14 -4.53
N ASP A 114 -0.99 1.00 -3.22
CA ASP A 114 -1.50 -0.23 -2.55
C ASP A 114 -2.75 0.03 -1.66
N LYS A 115 -3.40 1.19 -1.87
CA LYS A 115 -4.58 1.58 -1.05
C LYS A 115 -5.74 0.60 -1.18
N GLY A 116 -5.91 0.01 -2.37
CA GLY A 116 -6.93 -1.01 -2.61
C GLY A 116 -6.73 -2.24 -1.72
N ALA A 117 -5.50 -2.72 -1.58
CA ALA A 117 -5.20 -3.89 -0.77
C ALA A 117 -5.33 -3.61 0.72
N ILE A 118 -5.03 -2.40 1.18
CA ILE A 118 -5.31 -1.96 2.56
C ILE A 118 -6.81 -2.05 2.85
N ILE A 119 -7.65 -1.49 1.98
CA ILE A 119 -9.11 -1.53 2.15
C ILE A 119 -9.61 -2.98 2.13
N ALA A 120 -9.14 -3.79 1.17
CA ALA A 120 -9.51 -5.20 1.09
C ALA A 120 -9.12 -5.97 2.36
N SER A 121 -7.91 -5.74 2.89
CA SER A 121 -7.39 -6.38 4.10
C SER A 121 -8.20 -6.00 5.34
N LEU A 122 -8.51 -4.71 5.53
CA LEU A 122 -9.35 -4.23 6.63
C LEU A 122 -10.74 -4.87 6.64
N TYR A 123 -11.39 -4.93 5.48
CA TYR A 123 -12.72 -5.53 5.36
C TYR A 123 -12.68 -7.06 5.46
N ALA A 124 -11.63 -7.72 4.99
CA ALA A 124 -11.42 -9.15 5.20
C ALA A 124 -11.24 -9.47 6.70
N MET A 125 -10.37 -8.73 7.40
CA MET A 125 -10.22 -8.84 8.85
C MET A 125 -11.56 -8.65 9.57
N LYS A 126 -12.36 -7.68 9.12
CA LYS A 126 -13.66 -7.38 9.73
C LYS A 126 -14.66 -8.49 9.48
N ALA A 127 -14.70 -9.04 8.27
CA ALA A 127 -15.53 -10.20 7.94
C ALA A 127 -15.22 -11.39 8.86
N VAL A 128 -13.93 -11.63 9.14
CA VAL A 128 -13.51 -12.69 10.08
C VAL A 128 -14.00 -12.38 11.50
N LYS A 129 -13.84 -11.14 11.97
CA LYS A 129 -14.31 -10.70 13.29
C LYS A 129 -15.82 -10.86 13.48
N GLU A 130 -16.62 -10.50 12.47
CA GLU A 130 -18.09 -10.59 12.49
C GLU A 130 -18.65 -12.04 12.53
N ARG A 131 -17.78 -13.05 12.40
CA ARG A 131 -18.18 -14.45 12.64
C ARG A 131 -18.43 -14.74 14.11
N GLY A 132 -17.95 -13.88 15.03
CA GLY A 132 -18.06 -14.12 16.47
C GLY A 132 -17.23 -15.30 16.96
N VAL A 133 -16.25 -15.74 16.18
CA VAL A 133 -15.23 -16.71 16.62
C VAL A 133 -13.94 -15.96 16.93
N PRO A 134 -13.24 -16.29 18.02
CA PRO A 134 -11.97 -15.65 18.33
C PRO A 134 -10.94 -16.00 17.26
N PHE A 135 -10.07 -15.02 16.99
CA PHE A 135 -8.89 -15.27 16.17
C PHE A 135 -7.98 -16.28 16.86
N LYS A 136 -7.35 -17.16 16.08
CA LYS A 136 -6.42 -18.18 16.61
C LYS A 136 -5.00 -17.65 16.81
N LYS A 137 -4.71 -16.49 16.23
CA LYS A 137 -3.41 -15.80 16.18
C LYS A 137 -3.70 -14.31 16.28
N LYS A 138 -2.71 -13.53 16.71
CA LYS A 138 -2.76 -12.08 16.52
C LYS A 138 -2.65 -11.79 15.01
N VAL A 139 -3.53 -10.96 14.46
CA VAL A 139 -3.44 -10.48 13.07
C VAL A 139 -3.02 -9.02 13.12
N GLN A 140 -2.02 -8.67 12.33
CA GLN A 140 -1.42 -7.34 12.30
C GLN A 140 -1.30 -6.86 10.86
N LEU A 141 -2.07 -5.83 10.51
CA LEU A 141 -1.85 -5.06 9.28
C LEU A 141 -0.82 -3.96 9.58
N ILE A 142 0.33 -4.06 8.94
CA ILE A 142 1.48 -3.17 9.07
C ILE A 142 1.48 -2.27 7.84
N LEU A 143 1.44 -0.95 8.08
CA LEU A 143 1.33 0.06 7.04
C LEU A 143 2.60 0.90 7.01
N GLY A 144 3.40 0.72 5.96
CA GLY A 144 4.54 1.57 5.63
C GLY A 144 4.12 2.92 5.05
N THR A 145 5.06 3.86 5.03
CA THR A 145 4.93 5.22 4.52
C THR A 145 6.00 5.59 3.48
N GLN A 146 6.94 4.68 3.17
CA GLN A 146 8.08 4.94 2.30
C GLN A 146 8.47 3.74 1.44
N GLU A 147 7.48 2.94 1.02
CA GLU A 147 7.71 1.77 0.16
C GLU A 147 8.23 2.23 -1.22
N GLU A 148 7.62 3.28 -1.78
CA GLU A 148 7.85 3.71 -3.18
C GLU A 148 9.18 4.47 -3.35
N VAL A 149 10.01 4.48 -2.29
CA VAL A 149 11.30 5.15 -2.19
C VAL A 149 12.35 4.22 -1.55
N GLU A 150 12.81 4.51 -0.32
CA GLU A 150 13.97 3.85 0.30
C GLU A 150 13.63 2.82 1.38
N TRP A 151 12.35 2.56 1.67
CA TRP A 151 11.90 1.58 2.69
C TRP A 151 12.49 1.82 4.10
N THR A 152 12.89 3.05 4.41
CA THR A 152 13.57 3.37 5.68
C THR A 152 12.66 3.15 6.90
N ASP A 153 11.34 3.25 6.70
CA ASP A 153 10.32 2.94 7.69
C ASP A 153 10.35 1.46 8.12
N MET A 154 10.45 0.52 7.19
CA MET A 154 10.53 -0.90 7.48
C MET A 154 11.88 -1.29 8.08
N GLN A 155 12.98 -0.63 7.67
CA GLN A 155 14.28 -0.79 8.33
C GLN A 155 14.21 -0.46 9.83
N VAL A 156 13.54 0.65 10.19
CA VAL A 156 13.33 1.04 11.60
C VAL A 156 12.35 0.09 12.29
N TYR A 157 11.30 -0.37 11.59
CA TYR A 157 10.31 -1.31 12.12
C TYR A 157 10.94 -2.62 12.59
N VAL A 158 11.73 -3.27 11.75
CA VAL A 158 12.34 -4.58 12.06
C VAL A 158 13.40 -4.50 13.17
N GLN A 159 13.95 -3.31 13.42
CA GLN A 159 14.85 -3.06 14.55
C GLN A 159 14.09 -2.83 15.86
N SER A 160 12.84 -2.37 15.79
CA SER A 160 12.05 -1.93 16.94
C SER A 160 11.01 -2.96 17.40
N PHE A 161 10.55 -3.84 16.52
CA PHE A 161 9.49 -4.81 16.77
C PHE A 161 9.90 -6.23 16.33
N PRO A 162 9.36 -7.27 16.98
CA PRO A 162 9.53 -8.63 16.49
C PRO A 162 8.84 -8.80 15.13
N LEU A 163 9.47 -9.59 14.25
CA LEU A 163 8.85 -9.99 12.99
C LEU A 163 7.62 -10.87 13.25
N PRO A 164 6.57 -10.77 12.43
CA PRO A 164 5.48 -11.73 12.44
C PRO A 164 5.97 -13.16 12.18
N ASP A 165 5.38 -14.16 12.84
CA ASP A 165 5.70 -15.58 12.61
C ASP A 165 5.32 -16.05 11.20
N TYR A 166 4.29 -15.43 10.63
CA TYR A 166 3.82 -15.66 9.26
C TYR A 166 3.49 -14.30 8.65
N GLY A 167 3.73 -14.14 7.35
CA GLY A 167 3.41 -12.90 6.66
C GLY A 167 3.07 -13.10 5.19
N PHE A 168 2.29 -12.18 4.65
CA PHE A 168 2.14 -11.99 3.21
C PHE A 168 1.98 -10.51 2.91
N THR A 169 2.31 -10.12 1.68
CA THR A 169 1.98 -8.81 1.12
C THR A 169 0.90 -8.99 0.06
N PRO A 170 -0.22 -8.25 0.11
CA PRO A 170 -1.22 -8.22 -0.95
C PRO A 170 -0.90 -7.18 -2.03
N ASP A 171 0.36 -6.74 -2.12
CA ASP A 171 0.90 -5.78 -3.08
C ASP A 171 1.59 -6.48 -4.26
N GLY A 172 0.82 -7.29 -4.98
CA GLY A 172 1.33 -8.11 -6.07
C GLY A 172 0.23 -8.74 -6.89
N GLU A 173 0.58 -9.34 -8.02
CA GLU A 173 -0.40 -9.99 -8.88
C GLU A 173 -0.87 -11.33 -8.29
N PHE A 174 -2.12 -11.69 -8.58
CA PHE A 174 -2.65 -13.03 -8.31
C PHE A 174 -2.22 -14.02 -9.41
N PRO A 175 -1.88 -15.29 -9.13
CA PRO A 175 -1.98 -16.03 -7.86
C PRO A 175 -0.79 -15.80 -6.92
N ILE A 176 -0.67 -16.59 -5.84
CA ILE A 176 0.42 -16.49 -4.86
C ILE A 176 1.78 -16.40 -5.55
N CYS A 177 2.45 -15.27 -5.38
CA CYS A 177 3.85 -15.07 -5.70
C CYS A 177 4.68 -15.43 -4.46
N ASN A 178 5.67 -16.31 -4.62
CA ASN A 178 6.58 -16.71 -3.53
C ASN A 178 8.05 -16.34 -3.82
N ILE A 179 8.30 -15.62 -4.92
CA ILE A 179 9.63 -15.18 -5.37
C ILE A 179 9.47 -13.86 -6.12
N GLU A 180 10.19 -12.84 -5.71
CA GLU A 180 10.31 -11.57 -6.44
C GLU A 180 11.72 -11.38 -6.99
N LYS A 181 11.85 -10.55 -8.03
CA LYS A 181 13.16 -10.14 -8.54
C LYS A 181 13.74 -9.09 -7.60
N GLY A 182 15.06 -9.10 -7.42
CA GLY A 182 15.73 -7.95 -6.81
C GLY A 182 15.72 -6.75 -7.74
N VAL A 183 15.71 -5.55 -7.17
CA VAL A 183 15.87 -4.28 -7.90
C VAL A 183 17.27 -3.73 -7.68
N MET A 184 17.83 -3.08 -8.69
CA MET A 184 19.08 -2.32 -8.61
C MET A 184 18.94 -1.08 -9.48
N ASP A 185 18.99 0.09 -8.84
CA ASP A 185 19.07 1.36 -9.53
C ASP A 185 20.53 1.73 -9.81
N VAL A 186 20.81 2.14 -11.05
CA VAL A 186 22.14 2.54 -11.49
C VAL A 186 22.07 3.96 -12.04
N GLU A 187 22.66 4.90 -11.30
CA GLU A 187 22.84 6.27 -11.76
C GLU A 187 24.22 6.44 -12.40
N MET A 188 24.25 6.97 -13.65
CA MET A 188 25.49 7.28 -14.36
C MET A 188 25.56 8.79 -14.61
N LEU A 189 26.50 9.46 -13.94
CA LEU A 189 26.74 10.90 -14.06
C LEU A 189 27.91 11.16 -15.00
N PHE A 190 27.68 11.95 -16.05
CA PHE A 190 28.71 12.36 -16.99
C PHE A 190 28.89 13.89 -16.92
N PRO A 191 30.12 14.41 -16.76
CA PRO A 191 30.36 15.84 -16.86
C PRO A 191 30.09 16.29 -18.30
N ILE A 192 29.25 17.32 -18.47
CA ILE A 192 29.04 17.95 -19.77
C ILE A 192 30.13 19.02 -19.91
N GLU A 193 31.04 18.84 -20.86
CA GLU A 193 31.96 19.90 -21.27
C GLU A 193 31.25 20.83 -22.26
N GLU A 194 31.30 22.14 -22.03
CA GLU A 194 30.79 23.17 -22.95
C GLU A 194 31.70 23.33 -24.19
N ASN A 195 31.97 22.24 -24.91
CA ASN A 195 32.69 22.27 -26.18
C ASN A 195 31.76 21.82 -27.31
N PRO A 196 31.20 22.76 -28.10
CA PRO A 196 30.33 22.43 -29.22
C PRO A 196 31.17 21.85 -30.38
N GLY A 197 31.50 20.56 -30.29
CA GLY A 197 32.19 19.84 -31.37
C GLY A 197 32.91 18.54 -30.97
N GLU A 198 33.36 18.42 -29.71
CA GLU A 198 34.20 17.30 -29.24
C GLU A 198 33.75 16.77 -27.85
N GLY A 199 32.43 16.56 -27.67
CA GLY A 199 31.84 16.11 -26.40
C GLY A 199 31.44 14.63 -26.36
N LEU A 200 31.11 14.14 -25.16
CA LEU A 200 30.40 12.87 -24.99
C LEU A 200 28.91 13.08 -25.28
N PHE A 201 28.35 12.25 -26.16
CA PHE A 201 26.93 12.28 -26.53
C PHE A 201 26.27 10.96 -26.17
N LEU A 202 25.14 11.02 -25.46
CA LEU A 202 24.24 9.87 -25.34
C LEU A 202 23.55 9.66 -26.69
N THR A 203 23.95 8.61 -27.41
CA THR A 203 23.47 8.34 -28.77
C THR A 203 22.26 7.42 -28.81
N ALA A 204 22.14 6.52 -27.82
CA ALA A 204 21.01 5.64 -27.64
C ALA A 204 20.96 5.14 -26.20
N ILE A 205 19.76 4.83 -25.73
CA ILE A 205 19.50 3.94 -24.60
C ILE A 205 18.58 2.85 -25.14
N ASP A 206 18.94 1.60 -24.92
CA ASP A 206 18.10 0.45 -25.24
C ASP A 206 17.89 -0.36 -23.95
N GLY A 207 16.63 -0.72 -23.69
CA GLY A 207 16.20 -1.37 -22.46
C GLY A 207 15.15 -2.43 -22.77
N GLY A 208 15.19 -3.54 -22.03
CA GLY A 208 14.19 -4.60 -22.13
C GLY A 208 12.99 -4.38 -21.20
N THR A 209 11.89 -5.07 -21.45
CA THR A 209 10.80 -5.22 -20.47
C THR A 209 11.18 -6.30 -19.46
N ALA A 210 11.24 -5.95 -18.18
CA ALA A 210 11.37 -6.90 -17.08
C ALA A 210 10.06 -7.64 -16.82
#